data_AF-A0A961DCJ7-F1
#
_entry.id   AF-A0A961DCJ7-F1
#
_cell.length_a   1.000
_cell.length_b   1.000
_cell.length_c   1.000
_cell.angle_alpha   90.00
_cell.angle_beta   90.00
_cell.angle_gamma   90.00
#
_symmetry.space_group_name_H-M   'P 1'
#
loop_
_entity.id
_entity.type
_entity.pdbx_description
1 polymer ?
#
loop_
_entity_poly.entity_id
_entity_poly.type
_entity_poly.pdbx_seq_one_letter_code
_entity_poly.pdbx_strand_id
1 'polypeptide(L)'
;MKSCSAFFVLLWLTSASAQPAAPAATPIVAKSTYHPDNSHSETVVDKTTNELTEATYNAGGALISKKHYLLNERGLPTQGHIYDGRGNLVARSQVYFDEYGRAKEMRSFNLNGQCYQQVLYEYGNDGKPKTPKVVNVDPRAAPSIKPGIIDFTQNTAPPGQVVPQQQGQPQQAPAPEEPKKKSFFGRLFSKKEKK
;
A
#
# COMPACT_ATOMS: atom_id res chain seq x y z
N MET A 1 76.17 25.85 -41.84
CA MET A 1 74.75 26.19 -41.59
C MET A 1 74.11 24.96 -40.96
N LYS A 2 73.69 25.02 -39.69
CA LYS A 2 73.20 23.87 -38.91
C LYS A 2 71.67 23.90 -38.92
N SER A 3 71.02 22.86 -39.45
CA SER A 3 69.57 22.71 -39.47
C SER A 3 69.08 22.13 -38.14
N CYS A 4 68.25 22.89 -37.41
CA CYS A 4 67.49 22.37 -36.27
C CYS A 4 66.18 21.78 -36.78
N SER A 5 66.00 20.47 -36.65
CA SER A 5 64.71 19.80 -36.85
C SER A 5 63.90 19.86 -35.55
N ALA A 6 62.72 20.47 -35.61
CA ALA A 6 61.75 20.46 -34.53
C ALA A 6 60.89 19.19 -34.60
N PHE A 7 60.90 18.38 -33.54
CA PHE A 7 59.94 17.30 -33.34
C PHE A 7 58.67 17.85 -32.68
N PHE A 8 57.55 17.85 -33.43
CA PHE A 8 56.22 18.09 -32.88
C PHE A 8 55.65 16.75 -32.39
N VAL A 9 55.57 16.56 -31.07
CA VAL A 9 54.84 15.44 -30.46
C VAL A 9 53.38 15.85 -30.31
N LEU A 10 52.50 15.25 -31.12
CA LEU A 10 51.06 15.47 -31.05
C LEU A 10 50.49 14.58 -29.94
N LEU A 11 50.26 15.15 -28.76
CA LEU A 11 49.65 14.47 -27.62
C LEU A 11 48.13 14.35 -27.86
N TRP A 12 47.64 13.14 -28.15
CA TRP A 12 46.20 12.86 -28.25
C TRP A 12 45.60 12.85 -26.84
N LEU A 13 44.86 13.89 -26.49
CA LEU A 13 44.04 13.94 -25.29
C LEU A 13 42.79 13.11 -25.52
N THR A 14 42.73 11.90 -24.97
CA THR A 14 41.50 11.11 -24.95
C THR A 14 40.54 11.74 -23.97
N SER A 15 39.48 12.36 -24.47
CA SER A 15 38.35 12.82 -23.65
C SER A 15 37.72 11.62 -22.95
N ALA A 16 38.00 11.45 -21.67
CA ALA A 16 37.24 10.53 -20.83
C ALA A 16 35.79 11.06 -20.80
N SER A 17 34.89 10.35 -21.47
CA SER A 17 33.46 10.61 -21.36
C SER A 17 33.06 10.39 -19.90
N ALA A 18 32.77 11.47 -19.18
CA ALA A 18 32.20 11.39 -17.84
C ALA A 18 30.85 10.69 -17.95
N GLN A 19 30.81 9.43 -17.51
CA GLN A 19 29.59 8.66 -17.45
C GLN A 19 28.69 9.32 -16.39
N PRO A 20 27.44 9.69 -16.71
CA PRO A 20 26.54 10.28 -15.73
C PRO A 20 26.38 9.29 -14.58
N ALA A 21 26.67 9.75 -13.37
CA ALA A 21 26.47 8.96 -12.16
C ALA A 21 25.01 8.49 -12.13
N ALA A 22 24.80 7.19 -11.86
CA ALA A 22 23.46 6.67 -11.66
C ALA A 22 22.74 7.53 -10.59
N PRO A 23 21.48 7.93 -10.81
CA PRO A 23 20.76 8.72 -9.82
C PRO A 23 20.74 7.96 -8.50
N ALA A 24 21.18 8.62 -7.43
CA ALA A 24 21.14 8.05 -6.09
C ALA A 24 19.69 7.65 -5.79
N ALA A 25 19.48 6.39 -5.39
CA ALA A 25 18.16 5.88 -5.05
C ALA A 25 17.54 6.79 -3.98
N THR A 26 16.39 7.40 -4.29
CA THR A 26 15.66 8.21 -3.32
C THR A 26 15.12 7.27 -2.23
N PRO A 27 15.48 7.47 -0.96
CA PRO A 27 15.21 6.47 0.07
C PRO A 27 13.72 6.39 0.38
N ILE A 28 13.19 5.17 0.41
CA ILE A 28 11.92 4.85 1.06
C ILE A 28 12.13 4.97 2.58
N VAL A 29 11.29 5.75 3.25
CA VAL A 29 11.37 5.97 4.70
C VAL A 29 10.14 5.37 5.37
N ALA A 30 10.34 4.46 6.31
CA ALA A 30 9.28 3.86 7.11
C ALA A 30 9.41 4.25 8.59
N LYS A 31 8.27 4.50 9.26
CA LYS A 31 8.18 4.82 10.69
C LYS A 31 6.98 4.12 11.30
N SER A 32 7.19 3.42 12.42
CA SER A 32 6.11 2.89 13.25
C SER A 32 5.94 3.75 14.51
N THR A 33 4.70 4.00 14.91
CA THR A 33 4.34 4.73 16.14
C THR A 33 3.37 3.86 16.94
N TYR A 34 3.76 3.51 18.17
CA TYR A 34 2.94 2.71 19.08
C TYR A 34 2.17 3.60 20.03
N HIS A 35 0.92 3.27 20.28
CA HIS A 35 -0.01 4.04 21.10
C HIS A 35 -0.26 3.34 22.45
N PRO A 36 -0.69 4.07 23.50
CA PRO A 36 -0.94 3.48 24.83
C PRO A 36 -2.00 2.37 24.88
N ASP A 37 -2.91 2.33 23.91
CA ASP A 37 -3.95 1.30 23.78
C ASP A 37 -3.47 0.04 23.03
N ASN A 38 -2.15 -0.11 22.86
CA ASN A 38 -1.48 -1.15 22.06
C ASN A 38 -1.84 -1.14 20.56
N SER A 39 -2.60 -0.17 20.08
CA SER A 39 -2.68 0.09 18.64
C SER A 39 -1.33 0.64 18.14
N HIS A 40 -1.09 0.54 16.84
CA HIS A 40 0.07 1.15 16.22
C HIS A 40 -0.26 1.69 14.84
N SER A 41 0.51 2.67 14.41
CA SER A 41 0.44 3.24 13.08
C SER A 41 1.78 3.12 12.37
N GLU A 42 1.74 2.74 11.11
CA GLU A 42 2.90 2.69 10.23
C GLU A 42 2.77 3.77 9.17
N THR A 43 3.84 4.50 8.92
CA THR A 43 3.95 5.50 7.85
C THR A 43 5.08 5.10 6.94
N VAL A 44 4.81 5.00 5.64
CA VAL A 44 5.79 4.75 4.59
C VAL A 44 5.77 5.91 3.61
N VAL A 45 6.91 6.55 3.40
CA VAL A 45 7.12 7.63 2.42
C VAL A 45 8.00 7.08 1.32
N ASP A 46 7.44 6.94 0.12
CA ASP A 46 8.16 6.51 -1.07
C ASP A 46 8.37 7.72 -2.00
N LYS A 47 9.60 8.21 -2.05
CA LYS A 47 10.00 9.33 -2.92
C LYS A 47 10.29 8.89 -4.36
N THR A 48 10.30 7.59 -4.66
CA THR A 48 10.43 7.09 -6.04
C THR A 48 9.10 7.19 -6.77
N THR A 49 8.00 6.96 -6.05
CA THR A 49 6.62 7.08 -6.58
C THR A 49 5.93 8.38 -6.19
N ASN A 50 6.53 9.18 -5.29
CA ASN A 50 5.93 10.37 -4.67
C ASN A 50 4.61 10.02 -3.94
N GLU A 51 4.66 8.96 -3.15
CA GLU A 51 3.50 8.47 -2.41
C GLU A 51 3.80 8.35 -0.91
N LEU A 52 2.76 8.51 -0.10
CA LEU A 52 2.79 8.26 1.33
C LEU A 52 1.64 7.34 1.71
N THR A 53 1.96 6.28 2.45
CA THR A 53 0.97 5.38 3.04
C THR A 53 0.98 5.50 4.55
N GLU A 54 -0.19 5.64 5.16
CA GLU A 54 -0.38 5.48 6.61
C GLU A 54 -1.31 4.28 6.85
N ALA A 55 -0.91 3.33 7.68
CA ALA A 55 -1.76 2.23 8.10
C ALA A 55 -1.89 2.25 9.62
N THR A 56 -3.11 2.08 10.14
CA THR A 56 -3.35 1.96 11.59
C THR A 56 -3.92 0.60 11.88
N TYR A 57 -3.36 -0.07 12.87
CA TYR A 57 -3.70 -1.41 13.30
C TYR A 57 -4.18 -1.40 14.74
N ASN A 58 -5.15 -2.24 15.07
CA ASN A 58 -5.60 -2.42 16.45
C ASN A 58 -4.58 -3.24 17.27
N ALA A 59 -4.84 -3.39 18.58
CA ALA A 59 -4.00 -4.18 19.48
C ALA A 59 -3.85 -5.66 19.08
N GLY A 60 -4.81 -6.21 18.33
CA GLY A 60 -4.74 -7.57 17.77
C GLY A 60 -4.02 -7.67 16.43
N GLY A 61 -3.44 -6.57 15.93
CA GLY A 61 -2.75 -6.51 14.63
C GLY A 61 -3.68 -6.37 13.43
N ALA A 62 -4.99 -6.19 13.62
CA ALA A 62 -5.92 -6.07 12.51
C ALA A 62 -5.88 -4.65 11.95
N LEU A 63 -5.80 -4.52 10.62
CA LEU A 63 -5.88 -3.22 9.96
C LEU A 63 -7.22 -2.54 10.28
N ILE A 64 -7.18 -1.32 10.82
CA ILE A 64 -8.37 -0.48 11.04
C ILE A 64 -8.59 0.43 9.83
N SER A 65 -7.54 1.08 9.37
CA SER A 65 -7.61 2.04 8.26
C SER A 65 -6.27 2.13 7.55
N LYS A 66 -6.33 2.36 6.23
CA LYS A 66 -5.18 2.69 5.40
C LYS A 66 -5.46 4.02 4.70
N LYS A 67 -4.51 4.94 4.73
CA LYS A 67 -4.53 6.18 3.95
C LYS A 67 -3.40 6.13 2.93
N HIS A 68 -3.68 6.59 1.72
CA HIS A 68 -2.71 6.69 0.64
C HIS A 68 -2.76 8.10 0.09
N TYR A 69 -1.63 8.78 0.05
CA TYR A 69 -1.50 10.18 -0.35
C TYR A 69 -0.51 10.33 -1.49
N LEU A 70 -0.82 11.25 -2.41
CA LEU A 70 0.13 11.78 -3.37
C LEU A 70 0.96 12.89 -2.72
N LEU A 71 2.25 12.92 -3.03
CA LEU A 71 3.19 13.93 -2.55
C LEU A 71 3.49 14.96 -3.64
N ASN A 72 3.69 16.21 -3.24
CA ASN A 72 4.26 17.24 -4.12
C ASN A 72 5.79 17.09 -4.24
N GLU A 73 6.42 17.95 -5.04
CA GLU A 73 7.88 17.96 -5.27
C GLU A 73 8.71 18.15 -3.99
N ARG A 74 8.11 18.71 -2.93
CA ARG A 74 8.73 18.89 -1.61
C ARG A 74 8.54 17.66 -0.70
N GLY A 75 7.86 16.62 -1.17
CA GLY A 75 7.52 15.43 -0.41
C GLY A 75 6.38 15.66 0.59
N LEU A 76 5.53 16.67 0.40
CA LEU A 76 4.39 16.97 1.28
C LEU A 76 3.08 16.40 0.72
N PRO A 77 2.20 15.81 1.55
CA PRO A 77 0.92 15.26 1.10
C PRO A 77 0.00 16.30 0.48
N THR A 78 -0.67 15.96 -0.62
CA THR A 78 -1.58 16.86 -1.35
C THR A 78 -3.00 16.33 -1.37
N GLN A 79 -3.22 15.15 -1.93
CA GLN A 79 -4.52 14.49 -2.00
C GLN A 79 -4.36 13.07 -1.49
N GLY A 80 -5.42 12.52 -0.89
CA GLY A 80 -5.38 11.15 -0.41
C GLY A 80 -6.70 10.43 -0.43
N HIS A 81 -6.59 9.11 -0.42
CA HIS A 81 -7.66 8.16 -0.29
C HIS A 81 -7.60 7.49 1.08
N ILE A 82 -8.75 7.32 1.72
CA ILE A 82 -8.88 6.68 3.02
C ILE A 82 -9.70 5.42 2.83
N TYR A 83 -9.10 4.29 3.19
CA TYR A 83 -9.67 2.96 3.12
C TYR A 83 -9.98 2.45 4.52
N ASP A 84 -11.04 1.64 4.64
CA ASP A 84 -11.29 0.84 5.83
C ASP A 84 -10.33 -0.36 5.90
N GLY A 85 -10.38 -1.10 7.00
CA GLY A 85 -9.54 -2.27 7.22
C GLY A 85 -9.83 -3.45 6.31
N ARG A 86 -10.92 -3.41 5.54
CA ARG A 86 -11.27 -4.39 4.51
C ARG A 86 -10.84 -3.94 3.11
N GLY A 87 -10.19 -2.77 2.99
CA GLY A 87 -9.71 -2.21 1.73
C GLY A 87 -10.77 -1.44 0.93
N ASN A 88 -11.95 -1.17 1.50
CA ASN A 88 -12.96 -0.35 0.81
C ASN A 88 -12.59 1.12 0.93
N LEU A 89 -12.67 1.86 -0.18
CA LEU A 89 -12.55 3.32 -0.14
C LEU A 89 -13.76 3.89 0.63
N VAL A 90 -13.50 4.69 1.66
CA VAL A 90 -14.56 5.25 2.54
C VAL A 90 -14.52 6.78 2.61
N ALA A 91 -13.39 7.41 2.32
CA ALA A 91 -13.25 8.85 2.29
C ALA A 91 -12.11 9.31 1.38
N ARG A 92 -12.11 10.60 1.07
CA ARG A 92 -11.02 11.30 0.37
C ARG A 92 -10.50 12.44 1.24
N SER A 93 -9.25 12.81 1.05
CA SER A 93 -8.61 13.91 1.78
C SER A 93 -7.92 14.87 0.81
N GLN A 94 -7.91 16.15 1.16
CA GLN A 94 -7.19 17.20 0.43
C GLN A 94 -6.43 18.08 1.43
N VAL A 95 -5.19 18.42 1.10
CA VAL A 95 -4.30 19.27 1.88
C VAL A 95 -4.11 20.59 1.14
N TYR A 96 -4.31 21.68 1.86
CA TYR A 96 -4.14 23.05 1.40
C TYR A 96 -2.91 23.65 2.06
N PHE A 97 -2.19 24.47 1.31
CA PHE A 97 -0.93 25.07 1.72
C PHE A 97 -1.09 26.59 1.90
N ASP A 98 -0.26 27.17 2.77
CA ASP A 98 -0.12 28.62 2.88
C ASP A 98 0.81 29.19 1.79
N GLU A 99 1.00 30.51 1.81
CA GLU A 99 1.88 31.24 0.88
C GLU A 99 3.36 30.82 0.96
N TYR A 100 3.79 30.20 2.07
CA TYR A 100 5.13 29.65 2.27
C TYR A 100 5.21 28.16 1.86
N GLY A 101 4.12 27.62 1.31
CA GLY A 101 3.99 26.23 0.91
C GLY A 101 4.03 25.24 2.08
N ARG A 102 3.67 25.68 3.29
CA ARG A 102 3.50 24.81 4.46
C ARG A 102 2.06 24.33 4.50
N ALA A 103 1.81 23.10 4.95
CA ALA A 103 0.43 22.62 5.11
C ALA A 103 -0.30 23.52 6.11
N LYS A 104 -1.45 24.08 5.71
CA LYS A 104 -2.29 24.97 6.52
C LYS A 104 -3.56 24.27 6.97
N GLU A 105 -4.12 23.42 6.11
CA GLU A 105 -5.37 22.73 6.37
C GLU A 105 -5.39 21.38 5.65
N MET A 106 -5.92 20.36 6.30
CA MET A 106 -6.33 19.12 5.65
C MET A 106 -7.84 18.95 5.84
N ARG A 107 -8.56 18.67 4.76
CA ARG A 107 -10.00 18.37 4.77
C ARG A 107 -10.22 16.91 4.44
N SER A 108 -11.16 16.29 5.13
CA SER A 108 -11.62 14.94 4.87
C SER A 108 -13.08 14.96 4.44
N PHE A 109 -13.37 14.27 3.35
CA PHE A 109 -14.68 14.21 2.70
C PHE A 109 -15.16 12.77 2.61
N ASN A 110 -16.45 12.56 2.83
CA ASN A 110 -17.06 11.28 2.49
C ASN A 110 -17.17 11.10 0.96
N LEU A 111 -17.64 9.94 0.51
CA LEU A 111 -17.72 9.65 -0.92
C LEU A 111 -18.75 10.52 -1.67
N ASN A 112 -19.70 11.11 -0.95
CA ASN A 112 -20.68 12.05 -1.49
C ASN A 112 -20.13 13.50 -1.58
N GLY A 113 -18.88 13.72 -1.16
CA GLY A 113 -18.22 15.04 -1.20
C GLY A 113 -18.53 15.94 0.00
N GLN A 114 -19.17 15.43 1.05
CA GLN A 114 -19.45 16.20 2.27
C GLN A 114 -18.21 16.21 3.18
N CYS A 115 -17.75 17.39 3.58
CA CYS A 115 -16.63 17.54 4.52
C CYS A 115 -17.10 17.19 5.93
N TYR A 116 -16.49 16.17 6.53
CA TYR A 116 -16.83 15.74 7.89
C TYR A 116 -15.77 16.15 8.92
N GLN A 117 -14.53 16.40 8.50
CA GLN A 117 -13.43 16.75 9.40
C GLN A 117 -12.42 17.68 8.71
N GLN A 118 -11.87 18.58 9.50
CA GLN A 118 -10.74 19.44 9.17
C GLN A 118 -9.62 19.24 10.20
N VAL A 119 -8.38 19.28 9.75
CA VAL A 119 -7.19 19.40 10.60
C VAL A 119 -6.49 20.69 10.21
N LEU A 120 -6.39 21.62 11.17
CA LEU A 120 -5.77 22.93 10.98
C LEU A 120 -4.34 22.88 11.50
N TYR A 121 -3.41 23.33 10.66
CA TYR A 121 -2.00 23.41 10.96
C TYR A 121 -1.62 24.88 11.16
N GLU A 122 -1.26 25.23 12.39
CA GLU A 122 -0.81 26.56 12.76
C GLU A 122 0.70 26.57 13.02
N TYR A 123 1.32 27.72 12.77
CA TYR A 123 2.75 27.92 12.98
C TYR A 123 2.97 29.09 13.92
N GLY A 124 3.99 28.99 14.78
CA GLY A 124 4.45 30.09 15.62
C GLY A 124 5.15 31.17 14.78
N ASN A 125 5.44 32.32 15.41
CA ASN A 125 6.19 33.41 14.79
C ASN A 125 7.62 32.98 14.42
N ASP A 126 8.16 31.94 15.07
CA ASP A 126 9.44 31.31 14.75
C ASP A 126 9.35 30.29 13.60
N GLY A 127 8.17 30.15 12.98
CA GLY A 127 7.91 29.22 11.89
C GLY A 127 7.72 27.77 12.32
N LYS A 128 7.82 27.44 13.62
CA LYS A 128 7.65 26.07 14.09
C LYS A 128 6.18 25.64 14.10
N PRO A 129 5.86 24.37 13.80
CA PRO A 129 4.50 23.87 13.85
C PRO A 129 4.00 23.83 15.29
N LYS A 130 2.77 24.31 15.51
CA LYS A 130 2.01 24.08 16.74
C LYS A 130 1.30 22.71 16.66
N THR A 131 0.73 22.29 17.79
CA THR A 131 -0.15 21.12 17.82
C THR A 131 -1.31 21.32 16.83
N PRO A 132 -1.53 20.40 15.88
CA PRO A 132 -2.63 20.49 14.94
C PRO A 132 -3.98 20.51 15.68
N LYS A 133 -4.92 21.34 15.20
CA LYS A 133 -6.28 21.40 15.74
C LYS A 133 -7.22 20.59 14.86
N VAL A 134 -7.89 19.61 15.44
CA VAL A 134 -8.93 18.83 14.75
C VAL A 134 -10.29 19.48 14.97
N VAL A 135 -11.02 19.70 13.88
CA VAL A 135 -12.39 20.24 13.88
C VAL A 135 -13.29 19.23 13.19
N ASN A 136 -14.28 18.71 13.92
CA ASN A 136 -15.29 17.83 13.35
C ASN A 136 -16.42 18.69 12.77
N VAL A 137 -16.40 18.91 11.46
CA VAL A 137 -17.32 19.81 10.75
C VAL A 137 -18.73 19.25 10.73
N ASP A 138 -18.86 18.01 10.26
CA ASP A 138 -20.13 17.27 10.28
C ASP A 138 -19.86 15.80 10.65
N PRO A 139 -19.93 15.45 11.95
CA PRO A 139 -19.72 14.08 12.41
C PRO A 139 -20.69 13.07 11.80
N ARG A 140 -21.88 13.50 11.35
CA ARG A 140 -22.89 12.60 10.77
C ARG A 140 -22.52 12.18 9.35
N ALA A 141 -21.74 13.00 8.66
CA ALA A 141 -21.20 12.71 7.34
C ALA A 141 -19.96 11.80 7.39
N ALA A 142 -19.38 11.57 8.57
CA ALA A 142 -18.19 10.73 8.73
C ALA A 142 -18.48 9.27 8.34
N PRO A 143 -17.57 8.61 7.58
CA PRO A 143 -17.79 7.24 7.16
C PRO A 143 -17.67 6.26 8.33
N SER A 144 -18.36 5.12 8.21
CA SER A 144 -18.12 3.97 9.08
C SER A 144 -16.86 3.25 8.64
N ILE A 145 -15.86 3.19 9.52
CA ILE A 145 -14.62 2.44 9.29
C ILE A 145 -14.78 1.05 9.88
N LYS A 146 -14.72 0.02 9.02
CA LYS A 146 -14.81 -1.38 9.41
C LYS A 146 -13.40 -1.96 9.49
N PRO A 147 -12.96 -2.48 10.66
CA PRO A 147 -11.70 -3.19 10.74
C PRO A 147 -11.66 -4.40 9.81
N GLY A 148 -10.46 -4.74 9.35
CA GLY A 148 -10.17 -5.99 8.68
C GLY A 148 -10.40 -7.14 9.66
N ILE A 149 -11.07 -8.19 9.20
CA ILE A 149 -11.16 -9.42 9.99
C ILE A 149 -9.85 -10.16 9.77
N ILE A 150 -9.13 -10.46 10.84
CA ILE A 150 -8.03 -11.42 10.76
C ILE A 150 -8.66 -12.81 10.84
N ASP A 151 -8.69 -13.52 9.72
CA ASP A 151 -9.07 -14.93 9.68
C ASP A 151 -7.82 -15.79 9.75
N PHE A 152 -7.53 -16.33 10.94
CA PHE A 152 -6.39 -17.21 11.17
C PHE A 152 -6.64 -18.67 10.72
N THR A 153 -7.85 -18.99 10.25
CA THR A 153 -8.19 -20.33 9.73
C THR A 153 -7.94 -20.45 8.23
N GLN A 154 -7.87 -19.31 7.54
CA GLN A 154 -7.40 -19.23 6.17
C GLN A 154 -5.88 -19.12 6.23
N ASN A 155 -5.19 -20.12 5.67
CA ASN A 155 -3.74 -20.12 5.53
C ASN A 155 -3.32 -19.11 4.44
N THR A 156 -3.61 -17.82 4.65
CA THR A 156 -3.08 -16.74 3.83
C THR A 156 -1.60 -16.63 4.10
N ALA A 157 -0.80 -17.03 3.10
CA ALA A 157 0.65 -16.90 3.14
C ALA A 157 1.04 -15.45 3.51
N PRO A 158 2.08 -15.26 4.34
CA PRO A 158 2.54 -13.93 4.72
C PRO A 158 2.89 -13.11 3.45
N PRO A 159 2.60 -11.80 3.44
CA PRO A 159 2.89 -10.96 2.30
C PRO A 159 4.40 -10.91 2.04
N GLY A 160 4.83 -11.45 0.90
CA GLY A 160 6.24 -11.49 0.49
C GLY A 160 6.76 -12.86 0.07
N GLN A 161 5.98 -13.94 0.21
CA GLN A 161 6.36 -15.24 -0.35
C GLN A 161 5.62 -15.48 -1.67
N VAL A 162 6.35 -15.31 -2.79
CA VAL A 162 6.00 -15.97 -4.05
C VAL A 162 6.05 -17.47 -3.80
N VAL A 163 4.88 -18.09 -3.65
CA VAL A 163 4.76 -19.54 -3.68
C VAL A 163 5.17 -19.98 -5.10
N PRO A 164 6.19 -20.84 -5.29
CA PRO A 164 6.44 -21.42 -6.59
C PRO A 164 5.17 -22.16 -7.00
N GLN A 165 4.59 -21.75 -8.12
CA GLN A 165 3.47 -22.42 -8.74
C GLN A 165 3.92 -23.85 -9.03
N GLN A 166 3.45 -24.79 -8.21
CA GLN A 166 3.76 -26.21 -8.38
C GLN A 166 3.21 -26.61 -9.75
N GLN A 167 4.13 -26.91 -10.66
CA GLN A 167 3.84 -27.34 -12.02
C GLN A 167 2.84 -28.49 -11.99
N GLY A 168 1.83 -28.37 -12.85
CA GLY A 168 0.62 -29.18 -12.84
C GLY A 168 0.88 -30.68 -12.87
N GLN A 169 0.19 -31.38 -11.96
CA GLN A 169 -0.20 -32.75 -12.24
C GLN A 169 -1.24 -32.73 -13.37
N PRO A 170 -1.15 -33.62 -14.38
CA PRO A 170 -2.13 -33.66 -15.45
C PRO A 170 -3.53 -33.98 -14.90
N GLN A 171 -4.43 -33.02 -15.08
CA GLN A 171 -5.87 -33.21 -14.95
C GLN A 171 -6.31 -34.33 -15.90
N GLN A 172 -6.72 -35.46 -15.33
CA GLN A 172 -7.48 -36.46 -16.08
C GLN A 172 -8.83 -35.86 -16.47
N ALA A 173 -9.10 -35.84 -17.76
CA ALA A 173 -10.34 -35.36 -18.35
C ALA A 173 -11.56 -36.18 -17.84
N PRO A 174 -12.73 -35.57 -17.64
CA PRO A 174 -13.95 -36.32 -17.38
C PRO A 174 -14.40 -37.00 -18.68
N ALA A 175 -14.42 -38.34 -18.67
CA ALA A 175 -15.01 -39.15 -19.74
C ALA A 175 -16.52 -39.34 -19.47
N PRO A 176 -17.33 -39.48 -20.54
CA PRO A 176 -18.77 -39.16 -20.54
C PRO A 176 -19.67 -40.20 -19.85
N GLU A 177 -20.80 -39.71 -19.33
CA GLU A 177 -21.93 -40.52 -18.85
C GLU A 177 -22.50 -41.45 -19.93
N GLU A 178 -22.69 -42.73 -19.57
CA GLU A 178 -23.88 -43.60 -19.80
C GLU A 178 -23.53 -45.09 -19.58
N PRO A 179 -24.48 -46.03 -19.38
CA PRO A 179 -25.75 -45.98 -18.65
C PRO A 179 -25.87 -47.13 -17.61
N LYS A 180 -26.93 -47.06 -16.79
CA LYS A 180 -27.30 -48.01 -15.73
C LYS A 180 -27.20 -49.49 -16.14
N LYS A 181 -26.42 -50.28 -15.39
CA LYS A 181 -26.60 -51.74 -15.31
C LYS A 181 -26.82 -52.17 -13.87
N LYS A 182 -28.01 -52.75 -13.65
CA LYS A 182 -28.49 -53.34 -12.40
C LYS A 182 -27.47 -54.33 -11.86
N SER A 183 -26.85 -54.01 -10.72
CA SER A 183 -25.97 -54.97 -10.05
C SER A 183 -26.79 -56.05 -9.36
N PHE A 184 -26.45 -57.27 -9.74
CA PHE A 184 -27.09 -58.56 -9.54
C PHE A 184 -26.99 -59.09 -8.10
N PHE A 185 -26.41 -58.31 -7.18
CA PHE A 185 -26.05 -58.74 -5.82
C PHE A 185 -27.16 -58.62 -4.77
N GLY A 186 -28.27 -57.93 -5.08
CA GLY A 186 -29.43 -57.79 -4.17
C GLY A 186 -30.37 -59.00 -4.13
N ARG A 187 -30.11 -60.06 -4.91
CA ARG A 187 -30.97 -61.26 -5.01
C ARG A 187 -30.38 -62.53 -4.38
N LEU A 188 -29.21 -62.44 -3.73
CA LEU A 188 -28.56 -63.61 -3.13
C LEU A 188 -28.74 -63.72 -1.59
N PHE A 189 -29.28 -62.70 -0.92
CA PHE A 189 -29.43 -62.71 0.56
C PHE A 189 -30.87 -62.54 1.08
N SER A 190 -31.90 -62.76 0.24
CA SER A 190 -33.31 -62.76 0.68
C SER A 190 -33.95 -64.13 0.48
N LYS A 191 -33.67 -65.06 1.39
CA LYS A 191 -34.47 -66.26 1.72
C LYS A 191 -33.88 -66.80 3.02
N LYS A 192 -34.57 -66.83 4.16
CA LYS A 192 -35.59 -67.80 4.62
C LYS A 192 -35.41 -67.79 6.16
N GLU A 193 -36.35 -67.87 7.09
CA GLU A 193 -37.80 -67.98 7.15
C GLU A 193 -38.22 -67.72 8.61
N LYS A 194 -39.50 -67.42 8.76
CA LYS A 194 -40.33 -67.47 9.97
C LYS A 194 -40.03 -68.66 10.91
N LYS A 195 -40.21 -68.43 12.21
CA LYS A 195 -41.29 -69.07 12.97
C LYS A 195 -41.75 -68.17 14.10
#